data_AF-A0A543Q3B5-F1
#
_entry.id   AF-A0A543Q3B5-F1
#
_cell.length_a   1.000
_cell.length_b   1.000
_cell.length_c   1.000
_cell.angle_alpha   90.00
_cell.angle_beta   90.00
_cell.angle_gamma   90.00
#
_symmetry.space_group_name_H-M   'P 1'
#
loop_
_entity.id
_entity.type
_entity.pdbx_description
1 polymer ?
#
loop_
_entity_poly.entity_id
_entity_poly.type
_entity_poly.pdbx_seq_one_letter_code
_entity_poly.pdbx_strand_id
1 'polypeptide(L)'
;MKGEKWGIMGRNGAGKSTLIRIISGSEYPNSGVIHRGMSVSWPLAFGDAFQGSLTGKDNARLIARVYGVDYINMLQYIEDFAELGHYLSEPVKSYSSGMRARLAFAISMTIEFDCYLIDEIMAVGDHRFTEKCNVDLFEKRADRAMIIVAHQTELIRHRCNHAAVLHDGILTCYSNVNEAIHVYEHL
;
A
#
# COMPACT_ATOMS: atom_id res chain seq x y z
N MET A 1 -5.75 -8.60 16.66
CA MET A 1 -4.71 -8.25 15.67
C MET A 1 -4.67 -6.75 15.34
N LYS A 2 -5.06 -5.83 16.25
CA LYS A 2 -4.80 -4.39 16.01
C LYS A 2 -3.29 -4.15 16.16
N GLY A 3 -2.67 -3.47 15.20
CA GLY A 3 -1.25 -3.13 15.24
C GLY A 3 -0.29 -4.24 14.81
N GLU A 4 -0.78 -5.40 14.37
CA GLU A 4 0.09 -6.48 13.87
C GLU A 4 0.68 -6.11 12.50
N LYS A 5 2.00 -6.26 12.37
CA LYS A 5 2.75 -5.92 11.16
C LYS A 5 3.44 -7.16 10.62
N TRP A 6 3.03 -7.59 9.44
CA TRP A 6 3.53 -8.77 8.74
C TRP A 6 4.43 -8.36 7.59
N GLY A 7 5.64 -8.90 7.57
CA GLY A 7 6.55 -8.79 6.43
C GLY A 7 6.42 -9.97 5.49
N ILE A 8 6.38 -9.74 4.18
CA ILE A 8 6.42 -10.81 3.17
C ILE A 8 7.63 -10.58 2.27
N MET A 9 8.54 -11.54 2.30
CA MET A 9 9.76 -11.55 1.50
C MET A 9 9.67 -12.62 0.42
N GLY A 10 10.43 -12.46 -0.66
CA GLY A 10 10.45 -13.43 -1.75
C GLY A 10 11.17 -12.88 -2.98
N ARG A 11 11.78 -13.77 -3.77
CA ARG A 11 12.51 -13.40 -4.98
C ARG A 11 11.60 -12.74 -6.04
N ASN A 12 12.20 -12.11 -7.03
CA ASN A 12 11.47 -11.61 -8.19
C ASN A 12 10.75 -12.76 -8.88
N GLY A 13 9.49 -12.55 -9.26
CA GLY A 13 8.66 -13.60 -9.86
C GLY A 13 8.03 -14.58 -8.87
N ALA A 14 8.30 -14.50 -7.56
CA ALA A 14 7.72 -15.42 -6.57
C ALA A 14 6.19 -15.29 -6.38
N GLY A 15 5.56 -14.26 -6.95
CA GLY A 15 4.10 -14.03 -6.87
C GLY A 15 3.66 -13.00 -5.81
N LYS A 16 4.58 -12.20 -5.26
CA LYS A 16 4.27 -11.24 -4.16
C LYS A 16 3.18 -10.23 -4.52
N SER A 17 3.28 -9.57 -5.67
CA SER A 17 2.27 -8.59 -6.11
C SER A 17 0.93 -9.27 -6.41
N THR A 18 0.93 -10.51 -6.91
CA THR A 18 -0.29 -11.32 -7.07
C THR A 18 -0.92 -11.61 -5.72
N LEU A 19 -0.13 -12.02 -4.72
CA LEU A 19 -0.61 -12.23 -3.36
C LEU A 19 -1.24 -10.96 -2.77
N ILE A 20 -0.60 -9.80 -2.92
CA ILE A 20 -1.16 -8.52 -2.49
C ILE A 20 -2.50 -8.22 -3.17
N ARG A 21 -2.59 -8.37 -4.49
CA ARG A 21 -3.84 -8.12 -5.25
C ARG A 21 -4.96 -9.06 -4.85
N ILE A 22 -4.61 -10.30 -4.52
CA ILE A 22 -5.53 -11.30 -3.99
C ILE A 22 -5.99 -10.90 -2.58
N ILE A 23 -5.08 -10.45 -1.71
CA ILE A 23 -5.41 -9.98 -0.35
C ILE A 23 -6.30 -8.73 -0.41
N SER A 24 -6.01 -7.75 -1.26
CA SER A 24 -6.79 -6.52 -1.41
C SER A 24 -8.18 -6.76 -2.02
N GLY A 25 -8.34 -7.86 -2.76
CA GLY A 25 -9.57 -8.16 -3.50
C GLY A 25 -9.63 -7.54 -4.90
N SER A 26 -8.53 -6.98 -5.41
CA SER A 26 -8.43 -6.55 -6.81
C SER A 26 -8.29 -7.74 -7.78
N GLU A 27 -7.89 -8.91 -7.29
CA GLU A 27 -7.79 -10.15 -8.05
C GLU A 27 -8.42 -11.31 -7.25
N TYR A 28 -9.10 -12.23 -7.91
CA TYR A 28 -9.73 -13.39 -7.27
C TYR A 28 -8.81 -14.62 -7.34
N PRO A 29 -8.71 -15.43 -6.28
CA PRO A 29 -7.97 -16.68 -6.36
C PRO A 29 -8.72 -17.66 -7.28
N ASN A 30 -7.97 -18.49 -8.02
CA ASN A 30 -8.59 -19.55 -8.83
C ASN A 30 -9.24 -20.66 -7.98
N SER A 31 -8.79 -20.83 -6.73
CA SER A 31 -9.29 -21.81 -5.78
C SER A 31 -9.09 -21.35 -4.34
N GLY A 32 -9.89 -21.86 -3.42
CA GLY A 32 -9.85 -21.48 -2.00
C GLY A 32 -10.70 -20.25 -1.69
N VAL A 33 -10.65 -19.79 -0.43
CA VAL A 33 -11.47 -18.69 0.07
C VAL A 33 -10.61 -17.74 0.90
N ILE A 34 -10.88 -16.44 0.79
CA ILE A 34 -10.23 -15.40 1.57
C ILE A 34 -11.25 -14.82 2.53
N HIS A 35 -11.01 -14.98 3.82
CA HIS A 35 -11.84 -14.41 4.87
C HIS A 35 -11.24 -13.08 5.32
N ARG A 36 -11.96 -11.98 5.06
CA ARG A 36 -11.58 -10.62 5.51
C ARG A 36 -12.53 -10.20 6.62
N GLY A 37 -12.04 -10.21 7.86
CA GLY A 37 -12.79 -9.75 9.03
C GLY A 37 -12.61 -8.25 9.34
N MET A 38 -11.90 -7.52 8.48
CA MET A 38 -11.56 -6.11 8.68
C MET A 38 -11.43 -5.39 7.32
N SER A 39 -11.42 -4.06 7.34
CA SER A 39 -11.16 -3.27 6.14
C SER A 39 -9.68 -3.36 5.75
N VAL A 40 -9.40 -3.63 4.47
CA VAL A 40 -8.05 -3.77 3.92
C VAL A 40 -7.87 -2.77 2.79
N SER A 41 -6.78 -2.01 2.81
CA SER A 41 -6.46 -1.06 1.74
C SER A 41 -6.11 -1.79 0.44
N TRP A 42 -6.13 -1.07 -0.68
CA TRP A 42 -5.37 -1.49 -1.85
C TRP A 42 -3.85 -1.30 -1.60
N PRO A 43 -2.96 -1.92 -2.40
CA PRO A 43 -1.54 -1.61 -2.35
C PRO A 43 -1.29 -0.11 -2.46
N LEU A 44 -0.61 0.47 -1.47
CA LEU A 44 -0.33 1.89 -1.45
C LEU A 44 0.48 2.32 -2.68
N ALA A 45 0.27 3.56 -3.11
CA ALA A 45 0.86 4.13 -4.33
C ALA A 45 0.48 3.41 -5.64
N PHE A 46 -0.39 2.39 -5.59
CA PHE A 46 -0.91 1.72 -6.77
C PHE A 46 -2.02 2.55 -7.42
N GLY A 47 -1.71 3.14 -8.57
CA GLY A 47 -2.59 4.09 -9.28
C GLY A 47 -3.51 3.47 -10.33
N ASP A 48 -3.49 2.15 -10.54
CA ASP A 48 -4.29 1.49 -11.59
C ASP A 48 -5.81 1.58 -11.31
N ALA A 49 -6.21 1.92 -10.09
CA ALA A 49 -7.60 2.20 -9.75
C ALA A 49 -8.12 3.51 -10.35
N PHE A 50 -7.25 4.37 -10.87
CA PHE A 50 -7.65 5.65 -11.45
C PHE A 50 -8.23 5.49 -12.86
N GLN A 51 -9.33 6.19 -13.09
CA GLN A 51 -9.79 6.41 -14.46
C GLN A 51 -8.92 7.49 -15.10
N GLY A 52 -8.06 7.09 -16.04
CA GLY A 52 -7.05 7.97 -16.63
C GLY A 52 -7.62 9.17 -17.39
N SER A 53 -8.84 9.09 -17.90
CA SER A 53 -9.51 10.22 -18.56
C SER A 53 -10.08 11.25 -17.59
N LEU A 54 -10.27 10.89 -16.31
CA LEU A 54 -10.76 11.79 -15.28
C LEU A 54 -9.62 12.59 -14.65
N THR A 55 -9.95 13.75 -14.10
CA THR A 55 -8.99 14.58 -13.37
C THR A 55 -8.60 13.94 -12.04
N GLY A 56 -7.51 14.41 -11.41
CA GLY A 56 -7.18 14.00 -10.04
C GLY A 56 -8.33 14.29 -9.06
N LYS A 57 -8.97 15.45 -9.19
CA LYS A 57 -10.13 15.86 -8.38
C LYS A 57 -11.35 14.96 -8.58
N ASP A 58 -11.61 14.53 -9.81
CA ASP A 58 -12.74 13.65 -10.12
C ASP A 58 -12.48 12.21 -9.65
N ASN A 59 -11.25 11.71 -9.75
CA ASN A 59 -10.87 10.42 -9.16
C ASN A 59 -11.02 10.46 -7.64
N ALA A 60 -10.54 11.51 -6.97
CA ALA A 60 -10.75 11.70 -5.53
C ALA A 60 -12.24 11.73 -5.17
N ARG A 61 -13.07 12.44 -5.95
CA ARG A 61 -14.53 12.48 -5.72
C ARG A 61 -15.20 11.12 -5.88
N LEU A 62 -14.78 10.33 -6.87
CA LEU A 62 -15.28 8.98 -7.09
C LEU A 62 -14.96 8.09 -5.88
N ILE A 63 -13.70 8.10 -5.43
CA ILE A 63 -13.22 7.28 -4.32
C ILE A 63 -13.89 7.73 -3.00
N ALA A 64 -14.05 9.03 -2.76
CA ALA A 64 -14.78 9.57 -1.62
C ALA A 64 -16.19 8.98 -1.52
N ARG A 65 -16.91 8.89 -2.65
CA ARG A 65 -18.26 8.30 -2.69
C ARG A 65 -18.26 6.81 -2.41
N VAL A 66 -17.29 6.06 -2.94
CA VAL A 66 -17.17 4.61 -2.72
C VAL A 66 -16.93 4.29 -1.26
N TYR A 67 -16.10 5.07 -0.58
CA TYR A 67 -15.70 4.84 0.81
C TYR A 67 -16.49 5.67 1.84
N GLY A 68 -17.46 6.47 1.41
CA GLY A 68 -18.28 7.28 2.31
C GLY A 68 -17.50 8.38 3.05
N VAL A 69 -16.43 8.90 2.45
CA VAL A 69 -15.58 9.95 3.04
C VAL A 69 -16.03 11.33 2.55
N ASP A 70 -15.89 12.35 3.40
CA ASP A 70 -16.16 13.74 3.01
C ASP A 70 -15.16 14.21 1.94
N TYR A 71 -15.69 14.60 0.79
CA TYR A 71 -14.87 15.00 -0.36
C TYR A 71 -14.09 16.29 -0.13
N ILE A 72 -14.64 17.25 0.64
CA ILE A 72 -14.00 18.55 0.84
C ILE A 72 -12.75 18.36 1.70
N ASN A 73 -12.87 17.65 2.82
CA ASN A 73 -11.76 17.32 3.70
C ASN A 73 -10.72 16.43 3.00
N MET A 74 -11.18 15.43 2.24
CA MET A 74 -10.29 14.59 1.43
C MET A 74 -9.49 15.44 0.43
N LEU A 75 -10.15 16.36 -0.29
CA LEU A 75 -9.47 17.18 -1.28
C LEU A 75 -8.44 18.12 -0.65
N GLN A 76 -8.75 18.75 0.48
CA GLN A 76 -7.80 19.59 1.23
C GLN A 76 -6.56 18.80 1.63
N TYR A 77 -6.75 17.60 2.21
CA TYR A 77 -5.63 16.72 2.55
C TYR A 77 -4.79 16.35 1.33
N ILE A 78 -5.43 16.01 0.19
CA ILE A 78 -4.73 15.66 -1.05
C ILE A 78 -3.92 16.85 -1.59
N GLU A 79 -4.48 18.05 -1.58
CA GLU A 79 -3.80 19.27 -2.03
C GLU A 79 -2.51 19.53 -1.22
N ASP A 80 -2.58 19.36 0.11
CA ASP A 80 -1.44 19.55 1.02
C ASP A 80 -0.40 18.41 0.95
N PHE A 81 -0.86 17.17 0.84
CA PHE A 81 0.00 15.99 0.90
C PHE A 81 0.68 15.70 -0.44
N ALA A 82 -0.09 15.66 -1.53
CA ALA A 82 0.39 15.25 -2.84
C ALA A 82 1.19 16.34 -3.55
N GLU A 83 1.05 17.61 -3.16
CA GLU A 83 1.70 18.80 -3.74
C GLU A 83 1.69 18.82 -5.29
N LEU A 84 0.58 18.38 -5.88
CA LEU A 84 0.40 18.31 -7.34
C LEU A 84 -0.03 19.66 -7.95
N GLY A 85 -0.51 20.59 -7.14
CA GLY A 85 -0.95 21.92 -7.58
C GLY A 85 -2.01 21.84 -8.69
N HIS A 86 -1.79 22.59 -9.77
CA HIS A 86 -2.73 22.68 -10.90
C HIS A 86 -3.00 21.33 -11.59
N TYR A 87 -2.07 20.38 -11.51
CA TYR A 87 -2.24 19.07 -12.11
C TYR A 87 -3.44 18.30 -11.55
N LEU A 88 -3.92 18.61 -10.34
CA LEU A 88 -5.14 17.99 -9.80
C LEU A 88 -6.38 18.20 -10.68
N SER A 89 -6.39 19.27 -11.49
CA SER A 89 -7.44 19.59 -12.45
C SER A 89 -7.17 19.00 -13.84
N GLU A 90 -6.06 18.28 -14.05
CA GLU A 90 -5.68 17.66 -15.30
C GLU A 90 -6.02 16.15 -15.32
N PRO A 91 -6.29 15.56 -16.49
CA PRO A 91 -6.54 14.12 -16.61
C PRO A 91 -5.37 13.26 -16.10
N VAL A 92 -5.63 12.25 -15.27
CA VAL A 92 -4.59 11.42 -14.64
C VAL A 92 -3.70 10.67 -15.66
N LYS A 93 -4.20 10.43 -16.88
CA LYS A 93 -3.40 9.85 -17.97
C LYS A 93 -2.19 10.71 -18.38
N SER A 94 -2.19 12.02 -18.10
CA SER A 94 -1.05 12.91 -18.38
C SER A 94 0.02 12.89 -17.30
N TYR A 95 -0.26 12.27 -16.15
CA TYR A 95 0.63 12.28 -14.99
C TYR A 95 1.88 11.45 -15.25
N SER A 96 3.00 11.80 -14.60
CA SER A 96 4.12 10.87 -14.45
C SER A 96 3.74 9.72 -13.49
N SER A 97 4.54 8.65 -13.48
CA SER A 97 4.41 7.58 -12.46
C SER A 97 4.52 8.15 -11.04
N GLY A 98 5.45 9.09 -10.83
CA GLY A 98 5.61 9.88 -9.60
C GLY A 98 4.32 10.55 -9.16
N MET A 99 3.72 11.34 -10.04
CA MET A 99 2.49 12.07 -9.72
C MET A 99 1.31 11.14 -9.44
N ARG A 100 1.16 10.05 -10.21
CA ARG A 100 0.13 9.04 -9.96
C ARG A 100 0.29 8.40 -8.58
N ALA A 101 1.50 8.00 -8.22
CA ALA A 101 1.79 7.41 -6.93
C ALA A 101 1.51 8.37 -5.77
N ARG A 102 1.91 9.65 -5.92
CA ARG A 102 1.63 10.69 -4.91
C ARG A 102 0.13 10.90 -4.69
N LEU A 103 -0.64 10.96 -5.78
CA LEU A 103 -2.10 11.07 -5.70
C LEU A 103 -2.72 9.82 -5.05
N ALA A 104 -2.32 8.62 -5.50
CA ALA A 104 -2.83 7.35 -4.97
C ALA A 104 -2.53 7.22 -3.48
N PHE A 105 -1.33 7.59 -3.06
CA PHE A 105 -0.95 7.58 -1.67
C PHE A 105 -1.79 8.57 -0.84
N ALA A 106 -1.87 9.83 -1.27
CA ALA A 106 -2.64 10.85 -0.56
C ALA A 106 -4.11 10.45 -0.38
N ILE A 107 -4.75 9.94 -1.44
CA ILE A 107 -6.13 9.43 -1.36
C ILE A 107 -6.22 8.27 -0.35
N SER A 108 -5.28 7.32 -0.39
CA SER A 108 -5.28 6.18 0.54
C SER A 108 -5.23 6.62 1.99
N MET A 109 -4.49 7.69 2.31
CA MET A 109 -4.38 8.22 3.68
C MET A 109 -5.59 9.03 4.15
N THR A 110 -6.56 9.31 3.26
CA THR A 110 -7.83 9.93 3.66
C THR A 110 -8.90 8.91 4.06
N ILE A 111 -8.62 7.62 3.88
CA ILE A 111 -9.54 6.52 4.20
C ILE A 111 -8.94 5.71 5.34
N GLU A 112 -9.73 5.51 6.40
CA GLU A 112 -9.29 4.80 7.58
C GLU A 112 -9.48 3.29 7.42
N PHE A 113 -8.44 2.61 6.94
CA PHE A 113 -8.38 1.15 6.90
C PHE A 113 -7.91 0.55 8.23
N ASP A 114 -8.38 -0.66 8.54
CA ASP A 114 -7.87 -1.46 9.65
C ASP A 114 -6.50 -2.07 9.32
N CYS A 115 -6.28 -2.42 8.04
CA CYS A 115 -5.04 -2.98 7.51
C CYS A 115 -4.56 -2.27 6.25
N TYR A 116 -3.29 -1.86 6.24
CA TYR A 116 -2.64 -1.23 5.08
C TYR A 116 -1.72 -2.21 4.36
N LEU A 117 -1.88 -2.31 3.04
CA LEU A 117 -1.02 -3.12 2.16
C LEU A 117 0.07 -2.24 1.55
N ILE A 118 1.32 -2.57 1.82
CA ILE A 118 2.49 -1.81 1.36
C ILE A 118 3.28 -2.71 0.42
N ASP A 119 3.31 -2.38 -0.88
CA ASP A 119 4.13 -3.07 -1.87
C ASP A 119 5.38 -2.23 -2.17
N GLU A 120 6.52 -2.67 -1.64
CA GLU A 120 7.80 -1.97 -1.64
C GLU A 120 7.77 -0.59 -0.94
N ILE A 121 8.87 -0.20 -0.30
CA ILE A 121 8.97 1.17 0.21
C ILE A 121 9.03 2.07 -1.02
N MET A 122 7.94 2.76 -1.30
CA MET A 122 7.87 4.22 -1.50
C MET A 122 9.05 4.87 -2.22
N ALA A 123 9.56 4.23 -3.26
CA ALA A 123 10.58 4.78 -4.16
C ALA A 123 9.95 5.73 -5.19
N VAL A 124 8.78 6.28 -4.87
CA VAL A 124 7.96 7.06 -5.78
C VAL A 124 7.79 8.44 -5.19
N GLY A 125 8.77 9.29 -5.47
CA GLY A 125 8.86 10.64 -4.94
C GLY A 125 10.29 11.04 -4.64
N ASP A 126 10.45 12.27 -4.15
CA ASP A 126 11.69 12.70 -3.53
C ASP A 126 11.76 12.24 -2.06
N HIS A 127 12.94 12.40 -1.45
CA HIS A 127 13.17 12.08 -0.04
C HIS A 127 12.14 12.75 0.90
N ARG A 128 11.68 13.96 0.57
CA ARG A 128 10.74 14.70 1.41
C ARG A 128 9.36 14.03 1.40
N PHE A 129 8.90 13.55 0.25
CA PHE A 129 7.66 12.81 0.14
C PHE A 129 7.73 11.45 0.86
N THR A 130 8.85 10.74 0.72
CA THR A 130 9.09 9.47 1.43
C THR A 130 9.01 9.66 2.95
N GLU A 131 9.62 10.72 3.50
CA GLU A 131 9.51 11.06 4.92
C GLU A 131 8.07 11.35 5.36
N LYS A 132 7.31 12.14 4.60
CA LYS A 132 5.88 12.40 4.87
C LYS A 132 5.10 11.09 4.94
N CYS A 133 5.34 10.19 4.00
CA CYS A 133 4.65 8.89 3.97
C CYS A 133 5.03 8.00 5.16
N ASN A 134 6.30 8.00 5.57
CA ASN A 134 6.76 7.27 6.75
C ASN A 134 6.06 7.74 8.02
N VAL A 135 5.95 9.06 8.22
CA VAL A 135 5.24 9.64 9.36
C VAL A 135 3.76 9.27 9.33
N ASP A 136 3.08 9.43 8.19
CA ASP A 136 1.65 9.16 8.08
C ASP A 136 1.28 7.67 8.27
N LEU A 137 2.13 6.75 7.82
CA LEU A 137 1.90 5.32 8.00
C LEU A 137 2.35 4.81 9.36
N PHE A 138 3.61 5.05 9.71
CA PHE A 138 4.21 4.31 10.82
C PHE A 138 4.12 5.03 12.16
N GLU A 139 3.90 6.35 12.17
CA GLU A 139 3.71 7.11 13.41
C GLU A 139 2.23 7.37 13.66
N LYS A 140 1.53 8.05 12.74
CA LYS A 140 0.11 8.40 12.91
C LYS A 140 -0.81 7.18 12.94
N ARG A 141 -0.42 6.10 12.26
CA ARG A 141 -1.17 4.85 12.13
C ARG A 141 -0.43 3.66 12.72
N ALA A 142 0.38 3.92 13.75
CA ALA A 142 1.16 2.89 14.42
C ALA A 142 0.31 1.74 14.98
N ASP A 143 -0.97 2.00 15.30
CA ASP A 143 -1.96 1.07 15.85
C ASP A 143 -2.70 0.24 14.78
N ARG A 144 -2.51 0.55 13.49
CA ARG A 144 -3.13 -0.15 12.37
C ARG A 144 -2.33 -1.40 11.98
N ALA A 145 -3.02 -2.40 11.46
CA ALA A 145 -2.36 -3.58 10.92
C ALA A 145 -1.67 -3.25 9.60
N MET A 146 -0.58 -3.95 9.28
CA MET A 146 0.15 -3.74 8.03
C MET A 146 0.62 -5.06 7.44
N ILE A 147 0.53 -5.18 6.11
CA ILE A 147 1.22 -6.22 5.35
C ILE A 147 2.22 -5.51 4.44
N ILE A 148 3.49 -5.74 4.71
CA ILE A 148 4.61 -5.08 4.06
C ILE A 148 5.34 -6.09 3.19
N VAL A 149 5.27 -5.89 1.90
CA VAL A 149 6.02 -6.67 0.92
C VAL A 149 7.27 -5.89 0.57
N ALA A 150 8.45 -6.45 0.86
CA ALA A 150 9.70 -5.76 0.61
C ALA A 150 10.81 -6.73 0.23
N HIS A 151 11.72 -6.25 -0.62
CA HIS A 151 13.00 -6.90 -0.90
C HIS A 151 14.06 -6.57 0.15
N GLN A 152 13.93 -5.41 0.81
CA GLN A 152 14.87 -4.94 1.84
C GLN A 152 14.51 -5.57 3.19
N THR A 153 15.37 -6.47 3.65
CA THR A 153 15.19 -7.22 4.91
C THR A 153 15.19 -6.30 6.14
N GLU A 154 15.95 -5.20 6.10
CA GLU A 154 16.04 -4.25 7.23
C GLU A 154 14.71 -3.55 7.54
N LEU A 155 13.90 -3.23 6.53
CA LEU A 155 12.56 -2.69 6.79
C LEU A 155 11.70 -3.71 7.52
N ILE A 156 11.72 -4.95 7.06
CA ILE A 156 10.96 -6.03 7.68
C ILE A 156 11.42 -6.24 9.11
N ARG A 157 12.75 -6.25 9.34
CA ARG A 157 13.37 -6.36 10.66
C ARG A 157 12.91 -5.27 11.63
N HIS A 158 12.83 -4.02 11.17
CA HIS A 158 12.52 -2.88 12.03
C HIS A 158 11.02 -2.58 12.18
N ARG A 159 10.19 -2.94 11.20
CA ARG A 159 8.77 -2.54 11.16
C ARG A 159 7.79 -3.69 11.38
N CYS A 160 8.22 -4.95 11.30
CA CYS A 160 7.32 -6.10 11.39
C CYS A 160 7.55 -6.89 12.69
N ASN A 161 6.47 -7.50 13.17
CA ASN A 161 6.48 -8.42 14.31
C ASN A 161 6.45 -9.89 13.84
N HIS A 162 5.95 -10.12 12.63
CA HIS A 162 5.85 -11.42 11.99
C HIS A 162 6.41 -11.33 10.58
N ALA A 163 6.86 -12.46 10.05
CA ALA A 163 7.34 -12.50 8.67
C ALA A 163 6.95 -13.81 7.98
N ALA A 164 6.81 -13.73 6.67
CA ALA A 164 6.58 -14.87 5.80
C ALA A 164 7.52 -14.80 4.60
N VAL A 165 7.89 -15.97 4.09
CA VAL A 165 8.72 -16.12 2.89
C VAL A 165 7.89 -16.80 1.83
N LEU A 166 7.74 -16.13 0.68
CA LEU A 166 7.08 -16.63 -0.51
C LEU A 166 8.14 -17.19 -1.47
N HIS A 167 8.09 -18.50 -1.69
CA HIS A 167 9.00 -19.20 -2.59
C HIS A 167 8.23 -20.24 -3.39
N ASP A 168 8.39 -20.21 -4.72
CA ASP A 168 7.71 -21.11 -5.67
C ASP A 168 6.19 -21.25 -5.44
N GLY A 169 5.53 -20.12 -5.16
CA GLY A 169 4.09 -20.06 -4.93
C GLY A 169 3.63 -20.53 -3.54
N ILE A 170 4.56 -20.91 -2.66
CA ILE A 170 4.28 -21.37 -1.29
C ILE A 170 4.69 -20.27 -0.31
N LEU A 171 3.73 -19.83 0.51
CA LEU A 171 3.95 -18.87 1.57
C LEU A 171 4.18 -19.60 2.90
N THR A 172 5.38 -19.49 3.46
CA THR A 172 5.72 -20.05 4.77
C THR A 172 5.82 -18.94 5.80
N CYS A 173 5.04 -19.04 6.88
CA CYS A 173 5.04 -18.05 7.97
C CYS A 173 6.01 -18.45 9.08
N TYR A 174 6.65 -17.44 9.68
CA TYR A 174 7.61 -17.59 10.76
C TYR A 174 7.22 -16.67 11.93
N SER A 175 7.30 -17.22 13.14
CA SER A 175 7.06 -16.48 14.39
C SER A 175 8.18 -15.48 14.68
N ASN A 176 9.39 -15.73 14.15
CA ASN A 176 10.56 -14.88 14.32
C ASN A 176 10.96 -14.24 12.99
N VAL A 177 10.98 -12.92 12.95
CA VAL A 177 11.35 -12.14 11.76
C VAL A 177 12.79 -12.45 11.32
N ASN A 178 13.73 -12.61 12.24
CA ASN A 178 15.13 -12.89 11.92
C ASN A 178 15.29 -14.28 11.29
N GLU A 179 14.47 -15.25 11.70
CA GLU A 179 14.45 -16.59 11.11
C GLU A 179 13.95 -16.54 9.66
N ALA A 180 12.85 -15.82 9.41
CA ALA A 180 12.34 -15.61 8.06
C ALA A 180 13.38 -14.92 7.16
N ILE A 181 14.07 -13.90 7.68
CA ILE A 181 15.13 -13.19 6.94
C ILE A 181 16.26 -14.16 6.60
N HIS A 182 16.73 -14.94 7.58
CA HIS A 182 17.77 -15.93 7.35
C HIS A 182 17.36 -16.94 6.27
N VAL A 183 16.14 -17.48 6.32
CA VAL A 183 15.65 -18.39 5.28
C VAL A 183 15.61 -17.69 3.91
N TYR A 184 15.08 -16.48 3.84
CA TYR A 184 14.99 -15.71 2.59
C TYR A 184 16.37 -15.43 1.97
N GLU A 185 17.38 -15.09 2.78
CA GLU A 185 18.74 -14.82 2.32
C GLU A 185 19.47 -16.07 1.78
N HIS A 186 18.99 -17.28 2.13
CA HIS A 186 19.54 -18.56 1.69
C HIS A 186 18.71 -19.27 0.63
N LEU A 187 17.59 -18.69 0.18
CA LEU A 187 16.90 -19.09 -1.06
C LEU A 187 17.78 -18.78 -2.25
#